data_AF-A0A820GXG4-F1
#
_entry.id   AF-A0A820GXG4-F1
#
_cell.length_a   1.000
_cell.length_b   1.000
_cell.length_c   1.000
_cell.angle_alpha   90.00
_cell.angle_beta   90.00
_cell.angle_gamma   90.00
#
_symmetry.space_group_name_H-M   'P 1'
#
loop_
_entity.id
_entity.type
_entity.pdbx_description
1 polymer ?
#
loop_
_entity_poly.entity_id
_entity_poly.type
_entity_poly.pdbx_seq_one_letter_code
_entity_poly.pdbx_strand_id
1 'polypeptide(L)'
;FGNKEETYDLLEILDFDNDRKRMSVIVKKHGKIILYCKGADFKIKECLDPSEKKIMAVTNEHLYKLATDGLRTLGLAYKELSESDYNRWTQKLHAANEQ
;
A
#
# COMPACT_ATOMS: atom_id res chain seq x y z
N PHE A 1 7.76 -8.49 -24.30
CA PHE A 1 7.64 -7.51 -23.21
C PHE A 1 8.90 -6.66 -23.24
N GLY A 2 8.81 -5.41 -23.70
CA GLY A 2 9.99 -4.56 -23.85
C GLY A 2 10.53 -4.13 -22.49
N ASN A 3 11.84 -4.28 -22.29
CA ASN A 3 12.55 -3.78 -21.11
C ASN A 3 12.59 -2.25 -21.16
N LYS A 4 11.48 -1.60 -20.79
CA LYS A 4 11.44 -0.16 -20.60
C LYS A 4 11.78 0.12 -19.15
N GLU A 5 12.90 0.80 -18.93
CA GLU A 5 13.26 1.29 -17.60
C GLU A 5 12.31 2.42 -17.18
N GLU A 6 11.94 2.42 -15.91
CA GLU A 6 11.13 3.47 -15.30
C GLU A 6 11.79 3.93 -14.00
N THR A 7 11.94 5.25 -13.86
CA THR A 7 12.48 5.87 -12.65
C THR A 7 11.34 6.33 -11.75
N TYR A 8 11.52 6.11 -10.45
CA TYR A 8 10.58 6.52 -9.40
C TYR A 8 11.38 7.31 -8.36
N ASP A 9 10.82 8.44 -7.92
CA ASP A 9 11.36 9.15 -6.77
C ASP A 9 10.76 8.51 -5.51
N LEU A 10 11.59 7.95 -4.65
CA LEU A 10 11.16 7.44 -3.36
C LEU A 10 10.99 8.61 -2.39
N LEU A 11 9.76 8.87 -1.98
CA LEU A 11 9.42 10.01 -1.13
C LEU A 11 9.44 9.63 0.36
N GLU A 12 8.91 8.46 0.71
CA GLU A 12 8.86 7.99 2.09
C GLU A 12 8.81 6.47 2.19
N ILE A 13 9.44 5.92 3.23
CA ILE A 13 9.33 4.51 3.61
C ILE A 13 8.61 4.44 4.96
N LEU A 14 7.48 3.74 4.98
CA LEU A 14 6.78 3.36 6.20
C LEU A 14 7.08 1.90 6.47
N ASP A 15 8.14 1.66 7.23
CA ASP A 15 8.67 0.32 7.49
C ASP A 15 7.64 -0.66 8.04
N PHE A 16 7.99 -1.94 7.91
CA PHE A 16 7.19 -3.00 8.50
C PHE A 16 7.21 -2.86 10.03
N ASP A 17 6.02 -2.83 10.59
CA ASP A 17 5.82 -2.80 12.02
C ASP A 17 4.93 -4.00 12.43
N ASN A 18 5.27 -4.66 13.54
CA ASN A 18 4.60 -5.88 14.00
C ASN A 18 3.16 -5.61 14.44
N ASP A 19 2.85 -4.40 14.91
CA ASP A 19 1.50 -4.01 15.30
C ASP A 19 0.65 -3.70 14.08
N ARG A 20 1.24 -2.98 13.10
CA ARG A 20 0.61 -2.66 11.81
C ARG A 20 0.48 -3.88 10.89
N LYS A 21 1.40 -4.85 10.98
CA LYS A 21 1.54 -6.05 10.12
C LYS A 21 1.53 -5.74 8.61
N ARG A 22 2.06 -4.57 8.26
CA ARG A 22 2.17 -4.06 6.89
C ARG A 22 3.32 -3.06 6.78
N MET A 23 3.81 -2.88 5.56
CA MET A 23 4.75 -1.82 5.20
C MET A 23 4.23 -1.06 3.99
N SER A 24 4.67 0.19 3.83
CA SER A 24 4.26 1.01 2.70
C SER A 24 5.43 1.85 2.18
N VAL A 25 5.35 2.23 0.91
CA VAL A 25 6.23 3.23 0.32
C VAL A 25 5.38 4.29 -0.37
N ILE A 26 5.84 5.53 -0.32
CA ILE A 26 5.27 6.61 -1.13
C ILE A 26 6.28 6.97 -2.19
N VAL A 27 5.86 6.96 -3.44
CA VAL A 27 6.71 7.26 -4.59
C VAL A 27 6.08 8.33 -5.46
N LYS A 28 6.90 9.11 -6.16
CA LYS A 28 6.47 10.01 -7.23
C LYS A 28 6.91 9.46 -8.58
N LYS A 29 5.98 9.40 -9.53
CA LYS A 29 6.23 8.98 -10.91
C LYS A 29 5.32 9.76 -11.86
N HIS A 30 5.90 10.35 -12.90
CA HIS A 30 5.18 11.10 -13.94
C HIS A 30 4.21 12.16 -13.34
N GLY A 31 4.65 12.87 -12.30
CA GLY A 31 3.84 13.87 -11.60
C GLY A 31 2.79 13.31 -10.64
N LYS A 32 2.59 11.99 -10.58
CA LYS A 32 1.66 11.33 -9.66
C LYS A 32 2.37 10.86 -8.40
N ILE A 33 1.73 11.07 -7.25
CA ILE A 33 2.19 10.53 -5.97
C ILE A 33 1.36 9.28 -5.68
N ILE A 34 2.03 8.15 -5.45
CA ILE A 34 1.37 6.86 -5.23
C ILE A 34 1.87 6.27 -3.93
N LEU A 35 0.95 5.90 -3.04
CA LEU A 35 1.21 5.06 -1.90
C LEU A 35 0.98 3.61 -2.30
N TYR A 36 2.00 2.77 -2.13
CA TYR A 36 1.90 1.31 -2.23
C TYR A 36 1.99 0.71 -0.83
N CYS A 37 1.12 -0.25 -0.53
CA CYS A 37 1.08 -0.92 0.76
C CYS A 37 0.97 -2.44 0.60
N LYS A 38 1.88 -3.17 1.25
CA LYS A 38 1.84 -4.64 1.32
C LYS A 38 1.80 -5.12 2.76
N GLY A 39 1.08 -6.21 3.03
CA GLY A 39 0.95 -6.73 4.39
C GLY A 39 0.01 -7.92 4.49
N ALA A 40 -0.31 -8.28 5.73
CA ALA A 40 -1.26 -9.35 5.99
C ALA A 40 -2.63 -9.05 5.36
N ASP A 41 -3.27 -10.07 4.82
CA ASP A 41 -4.51 -9.95 4.03
C ASP A 41 -5.60 -9.15 4.75
N PHE A 42 -5.82 -9.43 6.04
CA PHE A 42 -6.82 -8.71 6.83
C PHE A 42 -6.48 -7.23 7.03
N LYS A 43 -5.19 -6.90 7.20
CA LYS A 43 -4.73 -5.50 7.36
C LYS A 43 -4.84 -4.68 6.09
N ILE A 44 -4.73 -5.32 4.93
CA ILE A 44 -4.93 -4.66 3.65
C ILE A 44 -6.42 -4.45 3.40
N LYS A 45 -7.28 -5.44 3.69
CA LYS A 45 -8.73 -5.32 3.56
C LYS A 45 -9.32 -4.18 4.39
N GLU A 46 -8.82 -3.97 5.61
CA GLU A 46 -9.20 -2.84 6.48
C GLU A 46 -8.96 -1.46 5.84
N CYS A 47 -8.04 -1.37 4.86
CA CYS A 47 -7.64 -0.10 4.23
C CYS A 47 -8.26 0.12 2.85
N LEU A 48 -9.11 -0.78 2.37
CA LEU A 48 -9.75 -0.66 1.05
C LEU A 48 -11.04 0.16 1.12
N ASP A 49 -11.38 0.79 -0.01
CA ASP A 49 -12.65 1.48 -0.16
C ASP A 49 -13.82 0.48 -0.08
N PRO A 50 -14.82 0.67 0.80
CA PRO A 50 -15.97 -0.24 0.93
C PRO A 50 -16.83 -0.39 -0.33
N SER A 51 -16.67 0.49 -1.33
CA SER A 51 -17.37 0.40 -2.61
C SER A 51 -16.83 -0.73 -3.50
N GLU A 52 -15.59 -1.18 -3.30
CA GLU A 52 -14.91 -2.19 -4.15
C GLU A 52 -15.25 -3.65 -3.81
N LYS A 53 -16.51 -3.91 -3.43
CA LYS A 53 -16.95 -5.21 -2.88
C LYS A 53 -16.70 -6.39 -3.80
N LYS A 54 -16.84 -6.20 -5.12
CA LYS A 54 -16.69 -7.28 -6.10
C LYS A 54 -15.24 -7.77 -6.19
N ILE A 55 -14.29 -6.84 -6.32
CA ILE A 55 -12.86 -7.16 -6.39
C ILE A 55 -12.39 -7.74 -5.05
N MET A 56 -12.86 -7.18 -3.93
CA MET A 56 -12.57 -7.70 -2.60
C MET A 56 -13.04 -9.16 -2.43
N ALA A 57 -14.27 -9.49 -2.86
CA ALA A 57 -14.80 -10.85 -2.73
C ALA A 57 -13.95 -11.88 -3.49
N VAL A 58 -13.64 -11.61 -4.77
CA VAL A 58 -12.83 -12.51 -5.60
C VAL A 58 -11.40 -12.64 -5.03
N THR A 59 -10.80 -11.53 -4.62
CA THR A 59 -9.45 -11.54 -4.01
C THR A 59 -9.45 -12.36 -2.73
N ASN A 60 -10.49 -12.26 -1.91
CA ASN A 60 -10.61 -13.03 -0.65
C ASN A 60 -10.67 -14.54 -0.89
N GLU A 61 -11.41 -14.96 -1.91
CA GLU A 61 -11.51 -16.38 -2.28
C GLU A 61 -10.15 -16.94 -2.71
N HIS A 62 -9.42 -16.21 -3.55
CA HIS A 62 -8.08 -16.62 -3.98
C HIS A 62 -7.09 -16.67 -2.83
N LEU A 63 -7.09 -15.66 -1.95
CA LEU A 63 -6.23 -15.64 -0.76
C LEU A 63 -6.51 -16.84 0.16
N TYR A 64 -7.79 -17.18 0.36
CA TYR A 64 -8.19 -18.33 1.15
C TYR A 64 -7.71 -19.66 0.54
N LYS A 65 -7.85 -19.81 -0.77
CA LYS A 65 -7.36 -21.00 -1.49
C LYS A 65 -5.84 -21.17 -1.34
N LEU A 66 -5.08 -20.11 -1.60
CA LEU A 66 -3.62 -20.13 -1.47
C LEU A 66 -3.17 -20.46 -0.03
N ALA A 67 -3.85 -19.90 0.97
CA ALA A 67 -3.57 -20.20 2.36
C ALA A 67 -3.89 -21.65 2.73
N THR A 68 -4.97 -22.23 2.17
CA THR A 68 -5.34 -23.65 2.36
C THR A 68 -4.28 -24.58 1.78
N ASP A 69 -3.63 -24.17 0.69
CA ASP A 69 -2.50 -24.88 0.07
C ASP A 69 -1.16 -24.67 0.83
N GLY A 70 -1.18 -23.96 1.96
CA GLY A 70 0.00 -23.71 2.81
C GLY A 70 0.92 -22.60 2.29
N LEU A 71 0.48 -21.82 1.29
CA LEU A 71 1.28 -20.73 0.72
C LEU A 71 1.20 -19.49 1.60
N ARG A 72 2.32 -18.77 1.70
CA ARG A 72 2.34 -17.45 2.33
C ARG A 72 1.71 -16.43 1.39
N THR A 73 0.64 -15.78 1.85
CA THR A 73 -0.06 -14.71 1.13
C THR A 73 0.33 -13.34 1.66
N LEU A 74 0.28 -12.34 0.76
CA LEU A 74 0.31 -10.93 1.10
C LEU A 74 -0.74 -10.21 0.26
N GLY A 75 -1.49 -9.32 0.90
CA GLY A 75 -2.30 -8.34 0.19
C GLY A 75 -1.43 -7.19 -0.32
N LEU A 76 -1.76 -6.67 -1.49
CA LEU A 76 -1.17 -5.46 -2.06
C LEU A 76 -2.29 -4.48 -2.40
N ALA A 77 -2.14 -3.23 -1.97
CA ALA A 77 -3.04 -2.14 -2.32
C ALA A 77 -2.23 -0.91 -2.71
N TYR A 78 -2.85 -0.02 -3.47
CA TYR A 78 -2.29 1.27 -3.79
C TYR A 78 -3.34 2.38 -3.70
N LYS A 79 -2.88 3.62 -3.52
CA LYS A 79 -3.71 4.82 -3.59
C LYS A 79 -2.93 5.94 -4.28
N GLU A 80 -3.51 6.56 -5.29
CA GLU A 80 -3.01 7.83 -5.83
C GLU A 80 -3.35 8.95 -4.83
N LEU A 81 -2.35 9.72 -4.44
CA LEU A 81 -2.48 10.83 -3.49
C LEU A 81 -2.47 12.15 -4.27
N SER A 82 -3.37 13.06 -3.88
CA SER A 82 -3.23 14.45 -4.31
C SER A 82 -2.01 15.07 -3.64
N GLU A 83 -1.43 16.08 -4.29
CA GLU A 83 -0.27 16.80 -3.75
C GLU A 83 -0.61 17.48 -2.41
N SER A 84 -1.85 17.98 -2.26
CA SER A 84 -2.33 18.58 -1.02
C SER A 84 -2.49 17.55 0.11
N ASP A 85 -2.99 16.34 -0.19
CA ASP A 85 -3.10 15.26 0.80
C ASP A 85 -1.71 14.79 1.25
N TYR A 86 -0.78 14.64 0.31
CA TYR A 86 0.60 14.26 0.62
C TYR A 86 1.27 15.32 1.49
N ASN A 87 1.24 16.59 1.10
CA ASN A 87 1.87 17.67 1.86
C ASN A 87 1.30 17.80 3.29
N ARG A 88 -0.02 17.69 3.44
CA ARG A 88 -0.68 17.71 4.76
C ARG A 88 -0.26 16.52 5.62
N TRP A 89 -0.08 15.35 5.02
CA TRP A 89 0.36 14.16 5.73
C TRP A 89 1.83 14.26 6.15
N THR A 90 2.71 14.69 5.24
CA THR A 90 4.15 14.87 5.50
C THR A 90 4.41 15.89 6.60
N GLN A 91 3.66 17.00 6.65
CA GLN A 91 3.75 17.96 7.76
C GLN A 91 3.46 17.32 9.13
N LYS A 92 2.44 16.44 9.21
CA LYS A 92 2.12 15.71 10.45
C LYS A 92 3.21 14.70 10.81
N LEU A 93 3.78 14.04 9.81
CA LEU A 93 4.88 13.09 10.02
C LEU A 93 6.12 13.79 10.59
N HIS A 94 6.54 14.91 9.99
CA HIS A 94 7.67 15.69 10.50
C HIS A 94 7.44 16.15 11.94
N ALA A 95 6.26 16.71 12.24
CA ALA A 95 5.93 17.13 13.59
C ALA A 95 5.93 15.97 14.62
N ALA A 96 5.62 14.74 14.20
CA ALA A 96 5.66 13.56 15.06
C ALA A 96 7.08 13.00 15.24
N ASN A 97 7.95 13.12 14.22
CA ASN A 97 9.33 12.65 14.28
C ASN A 97 10.27 13.61 15.02
N GLU A 98 9.86 14.87 15.21
CA GLU A 98 10.58 15.88 16.00
C GLU A 98 10.31 15.79 17.52
N GLN A 99 9.59 14.76 17.98
CA GLN A 99 9.26 14.51 19.39
C GLN A 99 10.05 13.35 20.00
#